data_AF-A0A1W6WBG8-F1
#
_entry.id   AF-A0A1W6WBG8-F1
#
_cell.length_a   1.000
_cell.length_b   1.000
_cell.length_c   1.000
_cell.angle_alpha   90.00
_cell.angle_beta   90.00
_cell.angle_gamma   90.00
#
_symmetry.space_group_name_H-M   'P 1'
#
loop_
_entity.id
_entity.type
_entity.pdbx_description
1 polymer ?
#
loop_
_entity_poly.entity_id
_entity_poly.type
_entity_poly.pdbx_seq_one_letter_code
_entity_poly.pdbx_strand_id
1 'polypeptide(L)' 'MGDPYENLAIAIIKSASRDYLAALRKLKKNPRSKSAMQDALALERFFHSQWYQCLTSVDGDYLIDRLREEVKNK' A
#
# COMPACT_ATOMS: atom_id res chain seq x y z
N MET A 1 -8.72 25.13 1.93
CA MET A 1 -8.38 24.26 3.08
C MET A 1 -9.30 23.08 2.98
N GLY A 2 -8.79 21.92 2.54
CA GLY A 2 -9.60 20.69 2.50
C GLY A 2 -9.86 20.19 3.92
N ASP A 3 -10.91 19.39 4.08
CA ASP A 3 -11.33 18.90 5.38
C ASP A 3 -10.16 18.18 6.09
N PRO A 4 -9.93 18.43 7.39
CA PRO A 4 -8.81 17.85 8.12
C PRO A 4 -8.85 16.31 8.11
N TYR A 5 -10.05 15.73 8.01
CA TYR A 5 -10.26 14.30 7.87
C TYR A 5 -9.85 13.75 6.50
N GLU A 6 -10.12 14.48 5.41
CA GLU A 6 -9.63 14.11 4.08
C GLU A 6 -8.10 14.17 4.01
N ASN A 7 -7.51 15.21 4.60
CA ASN A 7 -6.06 15.34 4.65
C ASN A 7 -5.40 14.19 5.44
N LEU A 8 -6.03 13.77 6.54
CA LEU A 8 -5.60 12.60 7.31
C LEU A 8 -5.73 11.32 6.50
N ALA A 9 -6.87 11.12 5.82
CA ALA A 9 -7.11 9.97 4.95
C ALA A 9 -6.02 9.84 3.88
N ILE A 10 -5.76 10.93 3.15
CA ILE A 10 -4.73 11.00 2.11
C ILE A 10 -3.35 10.69 2.70
N ALA A 11 -3.03 11.22 3.88
CA ALA A 11 -1.76 10.99 4.55
C ALA A 11 -1.56 9.51 4.95
N ILE A 12 -2.62 8.84 5.44
CA ILE A 12 -2.60 7.42 5.78
C ILE A 12 -2.37 6.59 4.53
N ILE A 13 -3.13 6.85 3.45
CA ILE A 13 -2.98 6.13 2.18
C ILE A 13 -1.57 6.29 1.63
N LYS A 14 -1.04 7.53 1.63
CA LYS A 14 0.31 7.82 1.15
C LYS A 14 1.38 7.13 1.97
N SER A 15 1.19 7.04 3.28
CA SER A 15 2.10 6.30 4.18
C SER A 15 2.07 4.81 3.88
N ALA A 16 0.87 4.22 3.82
CA ALA A 16 0.68 2.80 3.48
C ALA A 16 1.32 2.42 2.14
N SER A 17 1.19 3.26 1.10
CA SER A 17 1.84 3.04 -0.19
C SER A 17 3.36 3.02 -0.08
N ARG A 18 3.96 3.89 0.75
CA ARG A 18 5.41 3.92 0.96
C ARG A 18 5.90 2.68 1.71
N ASP A 19 5.16 2.25 2.73
CA ASP A 19 5.46 1.02 3.47
C ASP A 19 5.37 -0.22 2.56
N TYR A 20 4.37 -0.26 1.67
CA TYR A 20 4.22 -1.35 0.70
C TYR A 20 5.40 -1.42 -0.27
N LEU A 21 5.83 -0.27 -0.82
CA LEU A 21 7.03 -0.21 -1.65
C LEU A 21 8.29 -0.67 -0.91
N ALA A 22 8.42 -0.33 0.37
CA ALA A 22 9.54 -0.77 1.19
C ALA A 22 9.51 -2.29 1.42
N ALA A 23 8.34 -2.86 1.69
CA ALA A 23 8.14 -4.31 1.83
C ALA A 23 8.47 -5.05 0.52
N LEU A 24 7.96 -4.57 -0.61
CA LEU A 24 8.24 -5.13 -1.94
C LEU A 24 9.73 -5.06 -2.29
N ARG A 25 10.41 -3.95 -1.98
CA ARG A 25 11.87 -3.82 -2.19
C ARG A 25 12.66 -4.79 -1.33
N LYS A 26 12.22 -5.03 -0.09
CA LYS A 26 12.80 -6.07 0.79
C LYS A 26 12.57 -7.46 0.20
N LEU A 27 11.38 -7.74 -0.33
CA LEU A 27 11.04 -8.99 -1.02
C LEU A 27 11.88 -9.20 -2.29
N LYS A 28 12.13 -8.14 -3.07
CA LYS A 28 13.01 -8.19 -4.26
C LYS A 28 14.45 -8.55 -3.89
N LYS A 29 14.96 -8.01 -2.79
CA LYS A 29 16.32 -8.33 -2.29
C LYS A 29 16.39 -9.69 -1.59
N ASN A 30 15.35 -10.08 -0.88
CA ASN A 30 15.28 -11.32 -0.12
C ASN A 30 13.89 -11.97 -0.24
N PRO A 31 13.65 -12.76 -1.29
CA PRO A 31 12.34 -13.35 -1.58
C PRO A 31 11.90 -14.40 -0.55
N ARG A 32 12.81 -14.85 0.34
CA ARG A 32 12.51 -15.78 1.43
C ARG A 32 12.16 -15.10 2.76
N SER A 33 12.15 -13.77 2.80
CA SER A 33 11.83 -13.05 4.04
C SER A 33 10.34 -13.16 4.36
N LYS A 34 9.99 -14.05 5.30
CA LYS A 34 8.62 -14.20 5.80
C LYS A 34 8.05 -12.88 6.34
N SER A 35 8.88 -12.08 7.01
CA SER A 35 8.45 -10.78 7.55
C SER A 35 7.99 -9.83 6.44
N ALA A 36 8.79 -9.68 5.37
CA ALA A 36 8.42 -8.81 4.25
C ALA A 36 7.14 -9.27 3.53
N MET A 37 6.93 -10.58 3.45
CA MET A 37 5.71 -11.16 2.90
C MET A 37 4.48 -10.91 3.79
N GLN A 38 4.63 -11.02 5.11
CA GLN A 38 3.55 -10.70 6.05
C GLN A 38 3.21 -9.20 6.03
N ASP A 39 4.21 -8.32 5.98
CA ASP A 39 4.02 -6.87 5.81
C ASP A 39 3.23 -6.56 4.52
N ALA A 40 3.63 -7.15 3.39
CA ALA A 40 2.93 -6.97 2.12
C ALA A 40 1.47 -7.43 2.20
N LEU A 41 1.21 -8.63 2.76
CA LEU A 41 -0.14 -9.18 2.95
C LEU A 41 -1.01 -8.32 3.88
N ALA A 42 -0.44 -7.77 4.95
CA ALA A 42 -1.17 -6.90 5.86
C ALA A 42 -1.60 -5.60 5.18
N LEU A 43 -0.73 -5.03 4.34
CA LEU A 43 -1.01 -3.85 3.54
C LEU A 43 -2.03 -4.14 2.43
N GLU A 44 -1.96 -5.30 1.77
CA GLU A 44 -2.97 -5.71 0.79
C GLU A 44 -4.36 -5.85 1.42
N ARG A 45 -4.45 -6.43 2.62
CA ARG A 45 -5.71 -6.47 3.39
C ARG A 45 -6.20 -5.07 3.76
N PHE A 46 -5.29 -4.15 4.05
CA PHE A 46 -5.65 -2.76 4.35
C PHE A 46 -6.27 -2.07 3.12
N PHE A 47 -5.64 -2.17 1.95
CA PHE A 47 -6.16 -1.58 0.71
C PHE A 47 -7.47 -2.23 0.24
N HIS A 48 -7.67 -3.51 0.55
CA HIS A 48 -8.91 -4.21 0.22
C HIS A 48 -10.00 -4.05 1.30
N SER A 49 -9.70 -3.39 2.42
CA SER A 49 -10.67 -3.17 3.49
C SER A 49 -11.72 -2.14 3.08
N GLN A 50 -12.96 -2.34 3.53
CA GLN A 50 -14.03 -1.35 3.41
C GLN A 50 -13.67 0.02 4.00
N TRP A 51 -12.73 0.07 4.95
CA TRP A 51 -12.24 1.34 5.45
C TRP A 51 -11.50 2.15 4.37
N TYR A 52 -10.71 1.51 3.51
CA TYR A 52 -10.05 2.18 2.38
C TYR A 52 -11.07 2.68 1.35
N GLN A 53 -12.11 1.89 1.07
CA GLN A 53 -13.21 2.29 0.18
C GLN A 53 -14.00 3.50 0.73
N CYS A 54 -14.06 3.68 2.05
CA CYS A 54 -14.63 4.89 2.67
C CYS A 54 -13.72 6.12 2.54
N LEU A 55 -12.39 5.93 2.41
CA LEU A 55 -11.43 7.02 2.32
C LEU A 55 -11.19 7.45 0.86
N THR A 56 -11.37 6.54 -0.10
CA THR A 56 -11.17 6.82 -1.52
C THR A 56 -11.99 5.87 -2.40
N SER A 57 -12.47 6.36 -3.55
CA SER A 57 -13.07 5.51 -4.59
C SER A 57 -12.04 4.84 -5.50
N VAL A 58 -10.74 4.99 -5.23
CA VAL A 58 -9.69 4.30 -5.98
C VAL A 58 -9.73 2.81 -5.65
N ASP A 59 -9.66 1.95 -6.67
CA ASP A 59 -9.53 0.51 -6.48
C ASP A 59 -8.20 0.16 -5.80
N GLY A 60 -8.29 -0.47 -4.63
CA GLY A 60 -7.12 -0.91 -3.87
C GLY A 60 -6.27 -1.92 -4.63
N ASP A 61 -6.91 -2.80 -5.40
CA ASP A 61 -6.23 -3.81 -6.23
C ASP A 61 -5.41 -3.18 -7.35
N TYR A 62 -5.96 -2.17 -8.02
CA TYR A 62 -5.24 -1.38 -9.03
C TYR A 62 -4.04 -0.65 -8.44
N LEU A 63 -4.18 -0.10 -7.22
CA LEU A 63 -3.08 0.57 -6.54
C LEU A 63 -1.95 -0.41 -6.19
N ILE A 64 -2.31 -1.59 -5.69
CA ILE A 64 -1.36 -2.68 -5.38
C ILE A 64 -0.60 -3.10 -6.63
N ASP A 65 -1.30 -3.37 -7.74
CA ASP A 65 -0.67 -3.81 -8.98
C ASP A 65 0.33 -2.77 -9.50
N ARG A 66 -0.07 -1.50 -9.54
CA ARG A 66 0.81 -0.38 -9.92
C ARG A 66 2.06 -0.28 -9.04
N LEU A 67 1.91 -0.44 -7.72
CA LEU A 67 3.05 -0.39 -6.80
C LEU A 67 4.00 -1.58 -6.99
N ARG A 68 3.47 -2.77 -7.32
CA ARG A 68 4.26 -3.95 -7.65
C ARG A 68 5.01 -3.76 -8.95
N GLU A 69 4.36 -3.22 -9.97
CA GLU A 69 4.99 -2.87 -11.25
C GLU A 69 6.12 -1.86 -11.06
N GLU A 70 5.91 -0.79 -10.29
CA GLU A 70 6.94 0.22 -10.00
C GLU A 70 8.20 -0.38 -9.35
N VAL A 71 8.05 -1.32 -8.43
CA VAL A 71 9.19 -2.01 -7.79
C VAL A 71 9.83 -3.05 -8.72
N LYS A 72 9.05 -3.65 -9.61
CA LYS A 72 9.58 -4.59 -10.62
C LYS A 72 10.41 -3.84 -11.66
N ASN A 73 9.91 -2.70 -12.14
CA ASN A 73 10.50 -1.89 -13.21
C ASN A 73 11.71 -1.05 -12.76
N LYS A 74 11.95 -0.91 -11.45
CA LYS A 74 13.03 -0.10 -10.86
C LYS A 74 14.07 -0.93 -10.13
#